data_AF-A0A6B3ELV0-F1
#
_entry.id   AF-A0A6B3ELV0-F1
#
_cell.length_a   1.000
_cell.length_b   1.000
_cell.length_c   1.000
_cell.angle_alpha   90.00
_cell.angle_beta   90.00
_cell.angle_gamma   90.00
#
_symmetry.space_group_name_H-M   'P 1'
#
loop_
_entity.id
_entity.type
_entity.pdbx_description
1 polymer ?
#
loop_
_entity_poly.entity_id
_entity_poly.type
_entity_poly.pdbx_seq_one_letter_code
_entity_poly.pdbx_strand_id
1 'polypeptide(L)'
;MPRGRHRHSPPLHRILPPSVVAGASVLCAAGAWLLAEPLVLRALVAASAAAALTGAYLMRSWDREAGRRVAELTRARAGDEWRAEERIAEIEADLDESRELRARLETKLRRKRVELAGLRGEHAALLRRYANAETERASVLESRRQLALEAAAPPPRELPAARSTPTPAGYLRAAQALEDLSRNRALQE
;
A
#
# COMPACT_ATOMS: atom_id res chain seq x y z
N MET A 1 -3.42 -16.10 -14.51
CA MET A 1 -4.57 -16.89 -15.03
C MET A 1 -4.16 -17.60 -16.32
N PRO A 2 -3.84 -18.89 -16.33
CA PRO A 2 -3.51 -19.59 -17.55
C PRO A 2 -4.80 -19.98 -18.29
N ARG A 3 -5.08 -19.26 -19.38
CA ARG A 3 -6.09 -19.63 -20.39
C ARG A 3 -5.47 -20.68 -21.32
N GLY A 4 -5.61 -21.94 -20.96
CA GLY A 4 -5.09 -23.06 -21.73
C GLY A 4 -6.01 -24.27 -21.63
N ARG A 5 -7.28 -24.11 -21.99
CA ARG A 5 -8.19 -25.23 -22.18
C ARG A 5 -8.77 -25.19 -23.59
N HIS A 6 -8.91 -26.40 -24.15
CA HIS A 6 -9.72 -26.75 -25.32
C HIS A 6 -9.10 -26.57 -26.70
N ARG A 7 -8.11 -27.43 -27.03
CA ARG A 7 -8.02 -28.06 -28.35
C ARG A 7 -7.65 -29.55 -28.20
N HIS A 8 -8.48 -30.30 -27.49
CA HIS A 8 -8.51 -31.75 -27.63
C HIS A 8 -9.67 -32.12 -28.54
N SER A 9 -9.45 -31.94 -29.83
CA SER A 9 -10.24 -32.63 -30.85
C SER A 9 -9.85 -34.12 -30.76
N PRO A 10 -10.75 -35.05 -30.40
CA PRO A 10 -10.44 -36.46 -30.45
C PRO A 10 -10.11 -36.79 -31.91
N PRO A 11 -8.90 -37.28 -32.22
CA PRO A 11 -8.53 -37.35 -33.61
C PRO A 11 -9.24 -38.55 -34.26
N LEU A 12 -9.90 -38.28 -35.38
CA LEU A 12 -10.63 -39.26 -36.21
C LEU A 12 -9.80 -40.51 -36.54
N HIS A 13 -8.46 -40.43 -36.52
CA HIS A 13 -7.57 -41.59 -36.72
C HIS A 13 -7.62 -42.63 -35.59
N ARG A 14 -8.19 -42.33 -34.42
CA ARG A 14 -8.31 -43.28 -33.29
C ARG A 14 -9.43 -44.31 -33.47
N ILE A 15 -10.40 -44.03 -34.33
CA ILE A 15 -11.60 -44.88 -34.51
C ILE A 15 -11.47 -45.82 -35.71
N LEU A 16 -10.51 -45.53 -36.61
CA LEU A 16 -10.21 -46.34 -37.80
C LEU A 16 -9.70 -47.76 -37.49
N PRO A 17 -8.80 -47.98 -36.51
CA PRO A 17 -8.30 -49.33 -36.23
C PRO A 17 -9.38 -50.32 -35.72
N PRO A 18 -10.23 -49.97 -34.72
CA PRO A 18 -11.25 -50.89 -34.25
C PRO A 18 -12.38 -51.15 -35.26
N SER A 19 -12.72 -50.17 -36.09
CA SER A 19 -13.75 -50.36 -37.13
C SER A 19 -13.29 -51.28 -38.26
N VAL A 20 -12.00 -51.28 -38.61
CA VAL A 20 -11.43 -52.19 -39.61
C VAL A 20 -11.44 -53.64 -39.11
N VAL A 21 -11.11 -53.87 -37.84
CA VAL A 21 -11.16 -55.21 -37.24
C VAL A 21 -12.60 -55.73 -37.15
N ALA A 22 -13.53 -54.87 -36.74
CA ALA A 22 -14.95 -55.22 -36.73
C ALA A 22 -15.48 -55.52 -38.15
N GLY A 23 -15.15 -54.67 -39.13
CA GLY A 23 -15.52 -54.86 -40.53
C GLY A 23 -14.96 -56.14 -41.14
N ALA A 24 -13.71 -56.50 -40.84
CA ALA A 24 -13.10 -57.74 -41.30
C ALA A 24 -13.78 -58.99 -40.71
N SER A 25 -14.19 -58.93 -39.43
CA SER A 25 -14.89 -60.05 -38.79
C SER A 25 -16.29 -60.29 -39.37
N VAL A 26 -17.03 -59.22 -39.64
CA VAL A 26 -18.37 -59.28 -40.28
C VAL A 26 -18.27 -59.77 -41.72
N LEU A 27 -17.27 -59.30 -42.48
CA LEU A 27 -17.01 -59.78 -43.85
C LEU A 27 -16.65 -61.27 -43.89
N CYS A 28 -15.83 -61.76 -42.95
CA CYS A 28 -15.50 -63.17 -42.86
C CYS A 28 -16.73 -64.03 -42.47
N ALA A 29 -17.58 -63.54 -41.56
CA ALA A 29 -18.80 -64.22 -41.17
C ALA A 29 -19.82 -64.31 -42.31
N ALA A 30 -19.97 -63.23 -43.09
CA ALA A 30 -20.83 -63.20 -44.27
C ALA A 30 -20.32 -64.13 -45.39
N GLY A 31 -18.99 -64.22 -45.58
CA GLY A 31 -18.37 -65.14 -46.54
C GLY A 31 -18.59 -66.61 -46.20
N ALA A 32 -18.67 -66.97 -44.91
CA ALA A 32 -18.87 -68.35 -44.47
C ALA A 32 -20.26 -68.91 -44.81
N TRP A 33 -21.25 -68.05 -45.02
CA TRP A 33 -22.61 -68.44 -45.40
C TRP A 33 -22.77 -68.73 -46.90
N LEU A 34 -21.80 -68.34 -47.73
CA LEU A 34 -21.87 -68.45 -49.20
C LEU A 34 -21.10 -69.64 -49.80
N LEU A 35 -20.24 -70.34 -49.04
CA LEU A 35 -19.36 -71.40 -49.58
C LEU A 35 -19.51 -72.73 -48.81
N ALA A 36 -19.76 -73.82 -49.54
CA ALA A 36 -20.04 -75.16 -49.00
C ALA A 36 -18.78 -76.04 -48.77
N GLU A 37 -17.58 -75.52 -49.05
CA GLU A 37 -16.34 -76.29 -49.10
C GLU A 37 -15.56 -76.23 -47.76
N PRO A 38 -15.15 -77.38 -47.17
CA PRO A 38 -14.68 -77.44 -45.78
C PRO A 38 -13.34 -76.74 -45.53
N LEU A 39 -12.49 -76.63 -46.55
CA LEU A 39 -11.23 -75.89 -46.47
C LEU A 39 -11.45 -74.37 -46.40
N VAL A 40 -12.44 -73.84 -47.13
CA VAL A 40 -12.77 -72.42 -47.17
C VAL A 40 -13.35 -71.98 -45.83
N LEU A 41 -14.23 -72.78 -45.24
CA LEU A 41 -14.79 -72.56 -43.90
C LEU A 41 -13.68 -72.46 -42.84
N ARG A 42 -12.69 -73.38 -42.86
CA ARG A 42 -11.56 -73.34 -41.91
C ARG A 42 -10.68 -72.10 -42.10
N ALA A 43 -10.44 -71.69 -43.34
CA ALA A 43 -9.66 -70.49 -43.62
C ALA A 43 -10.36 -69.21 -43.12
N LEU A 44 -11.68 -69.11 -43.29
CA LEU A 44 -12.48 -67.98 -42.78
C LEU A 44 -12.53 -67.93 -41.25
N VAL A 45 -12.69 -69.08 -40.58
CA VAL A 45 -12.63 -69.16 -39.12
C VAL A 45 -11.25 -68.72 -38.62
N ALA A 46 -10.17 -69.21 -39.23
CA ALA A 46 -8.81 -68.79 -38.90
C ALA A 46 -8.58 -67.28 -39.09
N ALA A 47 -9.12 -66.70 -40.17
CA ALA A 47 -9.07 -65.26 -40.42
C ALA A 47 -9.84 -64.45 -39.35
N SER A 48 -11.02 -64.91 -38.94
CA SER A 48 -11.80 -64.26 -37.89
C SER A 48 -11.11 -64.31 -36.52
N ALA A 49 -10.46 -65.44 -36.18
CA ALA A 49 -9.68 -65.59 -34.96
C ALA A 49 -8.44 -64.68 -34.97
N ALA A 50 -7.75 -64.58 -36.11
CA ALA A 50 -6.63 -63.65 -36.27
C ALA A 50 -7.07 -62.18 -36.12
N ALA A 51 -8.22 -61.80 -36.68
CA ALA A 51 -8.79 -60.47 -36.50
C ALA A 51 -9.14 -60.18 -35.03
N ALA A 52 -9.75 -61.13 -34.32
CA ALA A 52 -10.08 -60.98 -32.91
C ALA A 52 -8.81 -60.83 -32.03
N LEU A 53 -7.77 -61.64 -32.28
CA LEU A 53 -6.51 -61.58 -31.54
C LEU A 53 -5.75 -60.26 -31.80
N THR A 54 -5.72 -59.79 -33.05
CA THR A 54 -5.11 -58.51 -33.38
C THR A 54 -5.86 -57.34 -32.75
N GLY A 55 -7.21 -57.34 -32.79
CA GLY A 55 -8.03 -56.35 -32.10
C GLY A 55 -7.79 -56.31 -30.59
N ALA A 56 -7.76 -57.49 -29.95
CA ALA A 56 -7.47 -57.62 -28.52
C ALA A 56 -6.06 -57.12 -28.17
N TYR A 57 -5.05 -57.42 -29.00
CA TYR A 57 -3.69 -56.95 -28.81
C TYR A 57 -3.57 -55.42 -28.94
N LEU A 58 -4.23 -54.82 -29.94
CA LEU A 58 -4.27 -53.36 -30.14
C LEU A 58 -4.94 -52.64 -28.96
N MET A 59 -6.07 -53.14 -28.43
CA MET A 59 -6.67 -52.56 -27.23
C MET A 59 -5.71 -52.68 -26.03
N ARG A 60 -5.05 -53.83 -25.87
CA ARG A 60 -4.12 -54.06 -24.76
C ARG A 60 -2.88 -53.16 -24.83
N SER A 61 -2.34 -52.90 -26.03
CA SER A 61 -1.21 -51.99 -26.21
C SER A 61 -1.61 -50.55 -25.92
N TRP A 62 -2.82 -50.14 -26.35
CA TRP A 62 -3.35 -48.80 -26.11
C TRP A 62 -3.63 -48.54 -24.64
N ASP A 63 -4.21 -49.50 -23.91
CA ASP A 63 -4.43 -49.36 -22.46
C ASP A 63 -3.10 -49.15 -21.72
N ARG A 64 -2.05 -49.88 -22.13
CA ARG A 64 -0.70 -49.75 -21.55
C ARG A 64 -0.07 -48.39 -21.87
N GLU A 65 -0.18 -47.92 -23.11
CA GLU A 65 0.34 -46.61 -23.49
C GLU A 65 -0.41 -45.46 -22.82
N ALA A 66 -1.74 -45.54 -22.72
CA ALA A 66 -2.55 -44.54 -22.03
C ALA A 66 -2.19 -44.47 -20.54
N GLY A 67 -2.03 -45.63 -19.88
CA GLY A 67 -1.59 -45.70 -18.49
C GLY A 67 -0.20 -45.08 -18.27
N ARG A 68 0.75 -45.35 -19.17
CA ARG A 68 2.09 -44.74 -19.12
C ARG A 68 2.03 -43.23 -19.28
N ARG A 69 1.30 -42.72 -20.26
CA ARG A 69 1.15 -41.27 -20.49
C ARG A 69 0.49 -40.57 -19.31
N VAL A 70 -0.53 -41.17 -18.69
CA VAL A 70 -1.16 -40.61 -17.48
C VAL A 70 -0.19 -40.60 -16.31
N ALA A 71 0.59 -41.67 -16.11
CA ALA A 71 1.62 -41.72 -15.07
C ALA A 71 2.72 -40.67 -15.29
N GLU A 72 3.15 -40.45 -16.53
CA GLU A 72 4.12 -39.40 -16.88
C GLU A 72 3.55 -38.01 -16.66
N LEU A 73 2.31 -37.74 -17.09
CA LEU A 73 1.66 -36.45 -16.90
C LEU A 73 1.39 -36.14 -15.43
N THR A 74 1.02 -37.13 -14.62
CA THR A 74 0.82 -36.96 -13.18
C THR A 74 2.13 -36.67 -12.46
N ARG A 75 3.22 -37.37 -12.82
CA ARG A 75 4.58 -37.04 -12.32
C ARG A 75 5.02 -35.65 -12.73
N ALA A 76 4.80 -35.26 -13.98
CA ALA A 76 5.13 -33.92 -14.47
C ALA A 76 4.34 -32.84 -13.73
N ARG A 77 3.02 -33.04 -13.54
CA ARG A 77 2.17 -32.13 -12.76
C ARG A 77 2.62 -31.99 -11.31
N ALA A 78 2.94 -33.10 -10.64
CA ALA A 78 3.46 -33.06 -9.27
C ALA A 78 4.76 -32.26 -9.19
N GLY A 79 5.65 -32.39 -10.18
CA GLY A 79 6.87 -31.58 -10.27
C GLY A 79 6.60 -30.09 -10.56
N ASP A 80 5.58 -29.78 -11.36
CA ASP A 80 5.16 -28.40 -11.62
C ASP A 80 4.53 -27.75 -10.38
N GLU A 81 3.69 -28.49 -9.66
CA GLU A 81 3.08 -28.08 -8.39
C GLU A 81 4.17 -27.78 -7.36
N TRP A 82 5.14 -28.69 -7.17
CA TRP A 82 6.28 -28.46 -6.29
C TRP A 82 7.06 -27.19 -6.64
N ARG A 83 7.39 -26.99 -7.93
CA ARG A 83 8.10 -25.78 -8.37
C ARG A 83 7.28 -24.50 -8.21
N ALA A 84 5.95 -24.61 -8.30
CA ALA A 84 5.08 -23.47 -8.06
C ALA A 84 5.03 -23.13 -6.57
N GLU A 85 4.93 -24.14 -5.70
CA GLU A 85 4.99 -23.97 -4.24
C GLU A 85 6.33 -23.36 -3.80
N GLU A 86 7.45 -23.82 -4.37
CA GLU A 86 8.77 -23.27 -4.08
C GLU A 86 8.89 -21.79 -4.49
N ARG A 87 8.40 -21.42 -5.68
CA ARG A 87 8.35 -20.00 -6.09
C ARG A 87 7.42 -19.16 -5.21
N ILE A 88 6.31 -19.73 -4.74
CA ILE A 88 5.40 -19.03 -3.82
C ILE A 88 6.14 -18.77 -2.51
N ALA A 89 6.83 -19.78 -1.96
CA ALA A 89 7.62 -19.65 -0.75
C ALA A 89 8.74 -18.60 -0.88
N GLU A 90 9.45 -18.57 -2.02
CA GLU A 90 10.45 -17.54 -2.32
C GLU A 90 9.84 -16.13 -2.33
N ILE A 91 8.71 -15.93 -3.01
CA ILE A 91 8.04 -14.63 -3.08
C ILE A 91 7.52 -14.20 -1.71
N GLU A 92 7.00 -15.12 -0.91
CA GLU A 92 6.56 -14.84 0.46
C GLU A 92 7.73 -14.40 1.34
N ALA A 93 8.89 -15.07 1.23
CA ALA A 93 10.09 -14.71 1.95
C ALA A 93 10.61 -13.31 1.55
N ASP A 94 10.70 -13.01 0.25
CA ASP A 94 11.08 -11.69 -0.26
C ASP A 94 10.12 -10.60 0.22
N LEU A 95 8.83 -10.91 0.27
CA LEU A 95 7.81 -9.99 0.72
C LEU A 95 7.96 -9.69 2.22
N ASP A 96 8.25 -10.68 3.05
CA ASP A 96 8.53 -10.48 4.47
C ASP A 96 9.83 -9.71 4.71
N GLU A 97 10.90 -9.97 3.93
CA GLU A 97 12.12 -9.15 3.98
C GLU A 97 11.81 -7.67 3.64
N SER A 98 11.01 -7.43 2.60
CA SER A 98 10.63 -6.07 2.22
C SER A 98 9.82 -5.36 3.31
N ARG A 99 8.95 -6.09 4.02
CA ARG A 99 8.16 -5.57 5.15
C ARG A 99 9.07 -5.20 6.32
N GLU A 100 10.06 -6.03 6.63
CA GLU A 100 11.05 -5.73 7.66
C GLU A 100 11.86 -4.48 7.31
N LEU A 101 12.36 -4.38 6.08
CA LEU A 101 13.11 -3.20 5.63
C LEU A 101 12.26 -1.94 5.72
N ARG A 102 10.98 -2.02 5.32
CA ARG A 102 10.04 -0.91 5.45
C ARG A 102 9.84 -0.48 6.90
N ALA A 103 9.67 -1.43 7.83
CA ALA A 103 9.53 -1.13 9.26
C ALA A 103 10.81 -0.47 9.84
N ARG A 104 11.99 -0.97 9.45
CA ARG A 104 13.29 -0.38 9.84
C ARG A 104 13.47 1.04 9.29
N LEU A 105 13.02 1.32 8.06
CA LEU A 105 13.07 2.67 7.49
C LEU A 105 12.06 3.61 8.14
N GLU A 106 10.85 3.12 8.44
CA GLU A 106 9.84 3.91 9.11
C GLU A 106 10.29 4.35 10.51
N THR A 107 10.88 3.44 11.29
CA THR A 107 11.43 3.77 12.61
C THR A 107 12.55 4.79 12.53
N LYS A 108 13.47 4.66 11.56
CA LYS A 108 14.51 5.68 11.28
C LYS A 108 13.90 7.03 10.92
N LEU A 109 12.87 7.05 10.08
CA LEU A 109 12.21 8.27 9.65
C LEU A 109 11.47 8.95 10.81
N ARG A 110 10.77 8.18 11.65
CA ARG A 110 10.14 8.67 12.89
C ARG A 110 11.19 9.28 13.82
N ARG A 111 12.32 8.60 14.03
CA ARG A 111 13.44 9.12 14.83
C ARG A 111 13.97 10.44 14.27
N LYS A 112 14.20 10.53 12.96
CA LYS A 112 14.68 11.76 12.32
C LYS A 112 13.69 12.92 12.41
N ARG A 113 12.38 12.63 12.34
CA ARG A 113 11.34 13.66 12.56
C ARG A 113 11.37 14.20 13.99
N VAL A 114 11.56 13.34 14.98
CA VAL A 114 11.71 13.75 16.39
C VAL A 114 12.99 14.58 16.58
N GLU A 115 14.12 14.13 16.02
CA GLU A 115 15.39 14.89 16.06
C GLU A 115 15.24 16.29 15.43
N LEU A 116 14.58 16.40 14.27
CA LEU A 116 14.31 17.70 13.63
C LEU A 116 13.39 18.59 14.45
N ALA A 117 12.36 18.02 15.08
CA ALA A 117 11.48 18.78 15.98
C ALA A 117 12.25 19.28 17.21
N GLY A 118 13.15 18.45 17.76
CA GLY A 118 14.06 18.83 18.84
C GLY A 118 14.97 20.00 18.46
N LEU A 119 15.68 19.91 17.34
CA LEU A 119 16.56 20.98 16.85
C LEU A 119 15.82 22.30 16.58
N ARG A 120 14.58 22.23 16.04
CA ARG A 120 13.73 23.42 15.88
C ARG A 120 13.34 24.03 17.22
N GLY A 121 13.06 23.19 18.21
CA GLY A 121 12.80 23.63 19.59
C GLY A 121 14.00 24.31 20.23
N GLU A 122 15.19 23.72 20.09
CA GLU A 122 16.46 24.28 20.57
C GLU A 122 16.75 25.62 19.90
N HIS A 123 16.55 25.72 18.58
CA HIS A 123 16.73 26.97 17.84
C HIS A 123 15.77 28.07 18.32
N ALA A 124 14.49 27.74 18.53
CA ALA A 124 13.52 28.67 19.08
C ALA A 124 13.88 29.10 20.52
N ALA A 125 14.40 28.20 21.34
CA ALA A 125 14.87 28.51 22.68
C ALA A 125 16.09 29.46 22.65
N LEU A 126 17.03 29.24 21.72
CA LEU A 126 18.20 30.10 21.54
C LEU A 126 17.79 31.52 21.11
N LEU A 127 16.86 31.66 20.17
CA LEU A 127 16.34 32.96 19.74
C LEU A 127 15.65 33.72 20.88
N ARG A 128 14.85 33.03 21.72
CA ARG A 128 14.25 33.65 22.91
C ARG A 128 15.29 34.14 23.90
N ARG A 129 16.33 33.34 24.16
CA ARG A 129 17.44 33.74 25.05
C ARG A 129 18.20 34.94 24.49
N TYR A 130 18.47 34.96 23.19
CA TYR A 130 19.12 36.10 22.54
C TYR A 130 18.26 37.35 22.59
N ALA A 131 16.96 37.24 22.29
CA ALA A 131 16.02 38.35 22.37
C ALA A 131 15.94 38.91 23.80
N ASN A 132 15.85 38.04 24.83
CA ASN A 132 15.86 38.47 26.22
C ASN A 132 17.18 39.15 26.60
N ALA A 133 18.32 38.62 26.16
CA ALA A 133 19.61 39.24 26.43
C ALA A 133 19.69 40.65 25.80
N GLU A 134 19.11 40.84 24.62
CA GLU A 134 19.10 42.13 23.94
C GLU A 134 18.11 43.13 24.57
N THR A 135 16.94 42.67 25.02
CA THR A 135 16.00 43.52 25.78
C THR A 135 16.56 43.90 27.15
N GLU A 136 17.25 42.99 27.83
CA GLU A 136 17.98 43.29 29.07
C GLU A 136 19.04 44.36 28.84
N ARG A 137 19.87 44.24 27.79
CA ARG A 137 20.85 45.28 27.40
C ARG A 137 20.19 46.63 27.15
N ALA A 138 19.09 46.67 26.40
CA ALA A 138 18.35 47.90 26.13
C ALA A 138 17.78 48.51 27.42
N SER A 139 17.22 47.69 28.32
CA SER A 139 16.67 48.14 29.61
C SER A 139 17.74 48.74 30.53
N VAL A 140 18.96 48.19 30.52
CA VAL A 140 20.09 48.74 31.29
C VAL A 140 20.50 50.11 30.73
N LEU A 141 20.53 50.28 29.41
CA LEU A 141 20.84 51.57 28.78
C LEU A 141 19.75 52.61 29.07
N GLU A 142 18.48 52.22 29.02
CA GLU A 142 17.36 53.11 29.34
C GLU A 142 17.35 53.48 30.83
N SER A 143 17.57 52.54 31.73
CA SER A 143 17.71 52.80 33.17
C SER A 143 18.85 53.79 33.44
N ARG A 144 20.02 53.61 32.81
CA ARG A 144 21.12 54.58 32.90
C ARG A 144 20.74 55.96 32.35
N ARG A 145 19.98 56.02 31.26
CA ARG A 145 19.48 57.29 30.70
C ARG A 145 18.51 57.99 31.65
N GLN A 146 17.59 57.25 32.27
CA GLN A 146 16.65 57.79 33.26
C GLN A 146 17.41 58.34 34.47
N LEU A 147 18.37 57.59 35.01
CA LEU A 147 19.23 58.07 36.11
C LEU A 147 20.01 59.34 35.73
N ALA A 148 20.52 59.43 34.49
CA ALA A 148 21.19 60.64 34.02
C ALA A 148 20.23 61.85 33.90
N LEU A 149 18.98 61.62 33.46
CA LEU A 149 17.96 62.66 33.40
C LEU A 149 17.54 63.13 34.80
N GLU A 150 17.36 62.21 35.74
CA GLU A 150 17.06 62.53 37.15
C GLU A 150 18.20 63.30 37.81
N ALA A 151 19.46 62.92 37.55
CA ALA A 151 20.63 63.63 38.07
C ALA A 151 20.82 65.01 37.41
N ALA A 152 20.43 65.18 36.14
CA ALA A 152 20.48 66.45 35.42
C ALA A 152 19.23 67.32 35.64
N ALA A 153 18.18 66.79 36.28
CA ALA A 153 16.99 67.55 36.61
C ALA A 153 17.35 68.64 37.64
N PRO A 154 16.87 69.88 37.45
CA PRO A 154 17.03 70.91 38.46
C PRO A 154 16.40 70.44 39.79
N PRO A 155 16.94 70.86 40.95
CA PRO A 155 16.39 70.47 42.25
C PRO A 155 14.89 70.72 42.26
N PRO A 156 14.09 69.84 42.91
CA PRO A 156 12.65 69.97 42.91
C PRO A 156 12.32 71.40 43.30
N ARG A 157 11.74 72.14 42.35
CA ARG A 157 11.32 73.51 42.56
C ARG A 157 10.30 73.41 43.67
N GLU A 158 10.71 73.71 44.90
CA GLU A 158 9.84 73.63 46.08
C GLU A 158 8.56 74.39 45.71
N LEU A 159 7.47 73.64 45.51
CA LEU A 159 6.18 74.25 45.30
C LEU A 159 5.96 75.06 46.57
N PRO A 160 5.83 76.40 46.49
CA PRO A 160 5.57 77.19 47.68
C PRO A 160 4.36 76.56 48.35
N ALA A 161 4.50 76.19 49.63
CA ALA A 161 3.45 75.52 50.38
C ALA A 161 2.11 76.21 50.05
N ALA A 162 1.18 75.46 49.47
CA ALA A 162 -0.10 75.99 49.04
C ALA A 162 -0.83 76.52 50.29
N ARG A 163 -0.70 77.82 50.55
CA ARG A 163 -1.35 78.53 51.65
C ARG A 163 -2.83 78.81 51.39
N SER A 164 -3.45 78.05 50.51
CA SER A 164 -4.89 78.08 50.28
C SER A 164 -5.49 76.79 50.81
N THR A 165 -6.01 76.84 52.04
CA THR A 165 -7.07 75.92 52.45
C THR A 165 -8.20 76.03 51.43
N PRO A 166 -8.60 74.95 50.75
CA PRO A 166 -9.68 75.00 49.77
C PRO A 166 -10.97 75.42 50.48
N THR A 167 -11.42 76.64 50.22
CA THR A 167 -12.66 77.17 50.77
C THR A 167 -13.83 76.71 49.89
N PRO A 168 -15.05 76.53 50.45
CA PRO A 168 -16.24 76.20 49.67
C PRO A 168 -16.49 77.17 48.50
N ALA A 169 -16.15 78.44 48.68
CA ALA A 169 -16.20 79.46 47.62
C ALA A 169 -15.21 79.18 46.48
N GLY A 170 -14.05 78.59 46.76
CA GLY A 170 -13.09 78.14 45.76
C GLY A 170 -13.64 77.02 44.88
N TYR A 171 -14.34 76.05 45.48
CA TYR A 171 -15.00 74.97 44.73
C TYR A 171 -16.15 75.49 43.86
N LEU A 172 -16.95 76.44 44.37
CA LEU A 172 -18.02 77.06 43.59
C LEU A 172 -17.49 77.81 42.37
N ARG A 173 -16.39 78.57 42.51
CA ARG A 173 -15.76 79.26 41.37
C ARG A 173 -15.20 78.27 40.34
N ALA A 174 -14.63 77.16 40.80
CA ALA A 174 -14.14 76.12 39.89
C ALA A 174 -15.29 75.45 39.13
N ALA A 175 -16.42 75.18 39.78
CA ALA A 175 -17.62 74.64 39.14
C ALA A 175 -18.20 75.62 38.10
N GLN A 176 -18.29 76.90 38.45
CA GLN A 176 -18.71 77.95 37.52
C GLN A 176 -17.78 78.06 36.30
N ALA A 177 -16.47 78.02 36.51
CA ALA A 177 -15.51 78.05 35.42
C ALA A 177 -15.64 76.84 34.47
N LEU A 178 -15.98 75.66 34.99
CA LEU A 178 -16.26 74.48 34.16
C LEU A 178 -17.57 74.61 33.37
N GLU A 179 -18.62 75.15 34.00
CA GLU A 179 -19.89 75.46 33.31
C GLU A 179 -19.67 76.49 32.19
N ASP A 180 -18.92 77.56 32.44
CA ASP A 180 -18.62 78.58 31.44
C ASP A 180 -17.80 78.00 30.27
N LEU A 181 -16.88 77.08 30.55
CA LEU A 181 -16.14 76.34 29.51
C LEU A 181 -17.08 75.50 28.63
N SER A 182 -18.03 74.80 29.25
CA SER A 182 -19.03 74.01 28.52
C SER A 182 -19.95 74.89 27.67
N ARG A 183 -20.34 76.06 28.19
CA ARG A 183 -21.22 77.02 27.52
C ARG A 183 -20.50 77.70 26.35
N ASN A 184 -19.23 78.08 26.53
CA ASN A 184 -18.39 78.62 25.46
C ASN A 184 -18.16 77.61 24.33
N ARG A 185 -18.03 76.32 24.65
CA ARG A 185 -17.94 75.27 23.63
C ARG A 185 -19.23 75.18 22.80
N ALA A 186 -20.39 75.26 23.43
CA ALA A 186 -21.68 75.24 22.73
C ALA A 186 -21.94 76.49 21.87
N LEU A 187 -21.25 77.61 22.14
CA LEU A 187 -21.28 78.81 21.29
C LEU A 187 -20.30 78.76 20.11
N GLN A 188 -19.37 77.79 20.11
CA GLN A 188 -18.39 77.58 19.04
C GLN A 188 -18.82 76.52 18.02
N GLU A 189 -19.92 75.79 18.28
CA GLU A 189 -20.61 74.90 17.33
C GLU A 189 -21.76 75.64 16.62
#